data_AF-A0A7W8MFB3-F1
#
_entry.id   AF-A0A7W8MFB3-F1
#
_cell.length_a   1.000
_cell.length_b   1.000
_cell.length_c   1.000
_cell.angle_alpha   90.00
_cell.angle_beta   90.00
_cell.angle_gamma   90.00
#
_symmetry.space_group_name_H-M   'P 1'
#
loop_
_entity.id
_entity.type
_entity.pdbx_description
1 polymer ?
#
loop_
_entity_poly.entity_id
_entity_poly.type
_entity_poly.pdbx_seq_one_letter_code
_entity_poly.pdbx_strand_id
1 'polypeptide(L)'
;MTTDQNIMLYAKLSGFRLVVLANRIGCDSEFSRALHDRLIKGLEAAIGCVRIIMALERSVLTGGEEFADYQLEGEAEIFGRFTINLLDDLEFDFDTHEYRINGGDWAIALTADYTGVDIDYPELIALTDDELGSLAPIITAITRETGIAVNASRISYDDHAES
;
A
#
# COMPACT_ATOMS: atom_id res chain seq x y z
N MET A 1 1.03 -4.89 -19.33
CA MET A 1 2.05 -5.91 -18.99
C MET A 1 1.84 -7.11 -19.90
N THR A 2 2.87 -7.93 -20.15
CA THR A 2 2.72 -9.20 -20.86
C THR A 2 2.55 -10.36 -19.87
N THR A 3 1.98 -11.49 -20.32
CA THR A 3 1.81 -12.68 -19.49
C THR A 3 3.11 -13.18 -18.85
N ASP A 4 4.25 -13.11 -19.55
CA ASP A 4 5.56 -13.47 -19.00
C ASP A 4 5.99 -12.53 -17.86
N GLN A 5 5.67 -11.24 -17.96
CA GLN A 5 5.92 -10.26 -16.89
C GLN A 5 5.07 -10.56 -15.66
N ASN A 6 3.79 -10.94 -15.85
CA ASN A 6 2.89 -11.28 -14.75
C ASN A 6 3.32 -12.56 -14.02
N ILE A 7 3.77 -13.59 -14.75
CA ILE A 7 4.29 -14.82 -14.14
C ILE A 7 5.55 -14.52 -13.31
N MET A 8 6.47 -13.71 -13.86
CA MET A 8 7.68 -13.31 -13.14
C MET A 8 7.35 -12.50 -11.88
N LEU A 9 6.40 -11.56 -11.99
CA LEU A 9 5.94 -10.77 -10.86
C LEU A 9 5.30 -11.64 -9.78
N TYR A 10 4.41 -12.57 -10.17
CA TYR A 10 3.81 -13.54 -9.26
C TYR A 10 4.87 -14.37 -8.50
N ALA A 11 5.90 -14.84 -9.20
CA ALA A 11 6.99 -15.60 -8.60
C ALA A 11 7.78 -14.76 -7.57
N LYS A 12 8.12 -13.51 -7.92
CA LYS A 12 8.80 -12.58 -7.01
C LYS A 12 7.98 -12.30 -5.76
N LEU A 13 6.70 -11.94 -5.91
CA LEU A 13 5.80 -11.66 -4.78
C LEU A 13 5.65 -12.88 -3.85
N SER A 14 5.51 -14.07 -4.44
CA SER A 14 5.44 -15.32 -3.67
C SER A 14 6.74 -15.58 -2.90
N GLY A 15 7.90 -15.31 -3.52
CA GLY A 15 9.21 -15.39 -2.88
C GLY A 15 9.35 -14.42 -1.71
N PHE A 16 9.01 -13.14 -1.90
CA PHE A 16 9.04 -12.15 -0.83
C PHE A 16 8.10 -12.51 0.32
N ARG A 17 6.90 -13.03 0.04
CA ARG A 17 5.99 -13.49 1.10
C ARG A 17 6.64 -14.55 1.98
N LEU A 18 7.37 -15.50 1.39
CA LEU A 18 8.11 -16.52 2.15
C LEU A 18 9.25 -15.91 2.97
N VAL A 19 10.00 -14.96 2.41
CA VAL A 19 11.07 -14.24 3.12
C VAL A 19 10.52 -13.48 4.33
N VAL A 20 9.40 -12.77 4.18
CA VAL A 20 8.77 -12.02 5.28
C VAL A 20 8.23 -12.98 6.34
N LEU A 21 7.60 -14.10 5.95
CA LEU A 21 7.16 -15.13 6.90
C LEU A 21 8.33 -15.70 7.71
N ALA A 22 9.45 -15.99 7.07
CA ALA A 22 10.65 -16.46 7.77
C ALA A 22 11.23 -15.38 8.69
N ASN A 23 11.30 -14.13 8.22
CA ASN A 23 11.82 -13.02 9.00
C ASN A 23 10.97 -12.73 10.24
N ARG A 24 9.64 -12.88 10.11
CA ARG A 24 8.68 -12.72 11.20
C ARG A 24 8.94 -13.63 12.41
N ILE A 25 9.52 -14.83 12.19
CA ILE A 25 9.80 -15.78 13.28
C ILE A 25 10.79 -15.21 14.29
N GLY A 26 11.73 -14.37 13.86
CA GLY A 26 12.72 -13.71 14.72
C GLY A 26 12.26 -12.39 15.33
N CYS A 27 10.97 -12.06 15.29
CA CYS A 27 10.46 -10.79 15.81
C CYS A 27 10.28 -10.79 17.32
N ASP A 28 10.97 -9.86 17.97
CA ASP A 28 10.99 -9.75 19.43
C ASP A 28 9.95 -8.79 20.01
N SER A 29 9.33 -7.95 19.17
CA SER A 29 8.31 -6.97 19.59
C SER A 29 6.98 -7.16 18.87
N GLU A 30 5.88 -6.81 19.56
CA GLU A 30 4.54 -6.82 18.96
C GLU A 30 4.42 -5.83 17.79
N PHE A 31 5.06 -4.66 17.92
CA PHE A 31 5.11 -3.67 16.85
C PHE A 31 5.74 -4.23 15.58
N SER A 32 6.92 -4.85 15.69
CA SER A 32 7.58 -5.47 14.55
C SER A 32 6.74 -6.60 13.95
N ARG A 33 6.12 -7.46 14.78
CA ARG A 33 5.21 -8.50 14.29
C ARG A 33 4.02 -7.92 13.52
N ALA A 34 3.45 -6.82 13.99
CA ALA A 34 2.33 -6.16 13.33
C ALA A 34 2.71 -5.60 11.95
N LEU A 35 3.91 -5.01 11.81
CA LEU A 35 4.43 -4.57 10.51
C LEU A 35 4.60 -5.75 9.54
N HIS A 36 5.15 -6.87 10.02
CA HIS A 36 5.28 -8.10 9.22
C HIS A 36 3.92 -8.64 8.79
N ASP A 37 2.94 -8.70 9.69
CA ASP A 37 1.59 -9.18 9.39
C ASP A 37 0.90 -8.32 8.33
N ARG A 38 1.08 -7.00 8.39
CA ARG A 38 0.57 -6.09 7.36
C ARG A 38 1.29 -6.26 6.03
N LEU A 39 2.61 -6.42 6.03
CA LEU A 39 3.37 -6.68 4.80
C LEU A 39 2.95 -8.01 4.15
N ILE A 40 2.74 -9.06 4.94
CA ILE A 40 2.23 -10.36 4.45
C ILE A 40 0.86 -10.18 3.78
N LYS A 41 -0.08 -9.48 4.44
CA LYS A 41 -1.41 -9.21 3.88
C LYS A 41 -1.34 -8.40 2.58
N GLY A 42 -0.49 -7.37 2.52
CA GLY A 42 -0.28 -6.57 1.32
C GLY A 42 0.28 -7.39 0.16
N LEU A 43 1.26 -8.27 0.42
CA LEU A 43 1.79 -9.19 -0.57
C LEU A 43 0.75 -10.20 -1.05
N GLU A 44 -0.11 -10.71 -0.15
CA GLU A 44 -1.22 -11.60 -0.52
C GLU A 44 -2.25 -10.91 -1.41
N ALA A 45 -2.59 -9.65 -1.11
CA ALA A 45 -3.46 -8.84 -1.94
C ALA A 45 -2.86 -8.61 -3.34
N ALA A 46 -1.58 -8.22 -3.42
CA ALA A 46 -0.88 -8.05 -4.70
C ALA A 46 -0.84 -9.35 -5.52
N ILE A 47 -0.57 -10.49 -4.88
CA ILE A 47 -0.63 -11.81 -5.52
C ILE A 47 -2.03 -12.10 -6.07
N GLY A 48 -3.07 -11.73 -5.32
CA GLY A 48 -4.46 -11.83 -5.74
C GLY A 48 -4.74 -11.04 -7.03
N CYS A 49 -4.34 -9.77 -7.07
CA CYS A 49 -4.48 -8.91 -8.25
C CYS A 49 -3.76 -9.50 -9.47
N VAL A 50 -2.51 -9.93 -9.32
CA VAL A 50 -1.75 -10.54 -10.44
C VAL A 50 -2.43 -11.80 -10.97
N ARG A 51 -3.01 -12.64 -10.10
CA ARG A 51 -3.76 -13.82 -10.53
C ARG A 51 -5.03 -13.45 -11.32
N ILE A 52 -5.74 -12.40 -10.91
CA ILE A 52 -6.92 -11.89 -11.64
C ILE A 52 -6.50 -11.42 -13.04
N ILE A 53 -5.45 -10.59 -13.12
CA ILE A 53 -4.89 -10.10 -14.39
C ILE A 53 -4.51 -11.28 -15.30
N MET A 54 -3.78 -12.28 -14.79
CA MET A 54 -3.41 -13.47 -15.57
C MET A 54 -4.62 -14.29 -16.06
N ALA A 55 -5.68 -14.37 -15.25
CA ALA A 55 -6.91 -15.04 -15.64
C ALA A 55 -7.63 -14.27 -16.76
N LEU A 56 -7.67 -12.95 -16.68
CA LEU A 56 -8.23 -12.08 -17.71
C LEU A 56 -7.42 -12.14 -19.01
N GLU A 57 -6.09 -12.08 -18.95
CA GLU A 57 -5.22 -12.29 -20.12
C GLU A 57 -5.53 -13.61 -20.83
N ARG A 58 -5.73 -14.69 -20.06
CA ARG A 58 -6.15 -15.98 -20.62
C ARG A 58 -7.53 -15.92 -21.24
N SER A 59 -8.50 -15.26 -20.60
CA SER A 59 -9.86 -15.08 -21.13
C SER A 59 -9.84 -14.38 -22.49
N VAL A 60 -9.10 -13.26 -22.59
CA VAL A 60 -8.85 -12.51 -23.83
C VAL A 60 -8.29 -13.42 -24.93
N LEU A 61 -7.23 -14.17 -24.63
CA LEU A 61 -6.57 -15.04 -25.62
C LEU A 61 -7.49 -16.16 -26.13
N THR A 62 -8.44 -16.62 -25.32
CA THR A 62 -9.37 -17.70 -25.68
C THR A 62 -10.70 -17.20 -26.26
N GLY A 63 -10.92 -15.88 -26.31
CA GLY A 63 -12.20 -15.29 -26.72
C GLY A 63 -13.36 -15.63 -25.79
N GLY A 64 -13.08 -15.79 -24.49
CA GLY A 64 -14.03 -16.35 -23.52
C GLY A 64 -15.13 -15.37 -23.09
N GLU A 65 -14.76 -14.16 -22.69
CA GLU A 65 -15.69 -13.15 -22.16
C GLU A 65 -15.69 -11.87 -23.01
N GLU A 66 -16.88 -11.38 -23.35
CA GLU A 66 -17.11 -10.23 -24.23
C GLU A 66 -16.44 -8.93 -23.75
N PHE A 67 -16.20 -8.81 -22.44
CA PHE A 67 -15.60 -7.62 -21.81
C PHE A 67 -14.22 -7.87 -21.19
N ALA A 68 -13.59 -9.02 -21.47
CA ALA A 68 -12.31 -9.38 -20.85
C ALA A 68 -11.20 -8.35 -21.12
N ASP A 69 -11.16 -7.79 -22.33
CA ASP A 69 -10.17 -6.76 -22.71
C ASP A 69 -10.31 -5.49 -21.87
N TYR A 70 -11.55 -5.00 -21.71
CA TYR A 70 -11.83 -3.79 -20.94
C TYR A 70 -11.55 -4.01 -19.45
N GLN A 71 -11.94 -5.16 -18.92
CA GLN A 71 -11.66 -5.50 -17.51
C GLN A 71 -10.16 -5.67 -17.27
N LEU A 72 -9.43 -6.29 -18.19
CA LEU A 72 -7.98 -6.43 -18.11
C LEU A 72 -7.28 -5.07 -18.06
N GLU A 73 -7.70 -4.13 -18.90
CA GLU A 73 -7.15 -2.77 -18.90
C GLU A 73 -7.40 -2.06 -17.56
N GLY A 74 -8.63 -2.12 -17.04
CA GLY A 74 -8.98 -1.52 -15.75
C GLY A 74 -8.23 -2.12 -14.56
N GLU A 75 -8.15 -3.45 -14.49
CA GLU A 75 -7.40 -4.14 -13.42
C GLU A 75 -5.89 -3.84 -13.50
N ALA A 76 -5.32 -3.75 -14.71
CA ALA A 76 -3.93 -3.38 -14.90
C ALA A 76 -3.65 -1.92 -14.49
N GLU A 77 -4.57 -0.99 -14.77
CA GLU A 77 -4.46 0.40 -14.34
C GLU A 77 -4.50 0.52 -12.80
N ILE A 78 -5.50 -0.10 -12.17
CA ILE A 78 -5.66 -0.10 -10.71
C ILE A 78 -4.42 -0.71 -10.05
N PHE A 79 -3.97 -1.87 -10.55
CA PHE A 79 -2.78 -2.53 -10.02
C PHE A 79 -1.50 -1.72 -10.22
N GLY A 80 -1.40 -0.93 -11.29
CA GLY A 80 -0.29 -0.01 -11.52
C GLY A 80 -0.15 1.09 -10.46
N ARG A 81 -1.22 1.38 -9.70
CA ARG A 81 -1.24 2.33 -8.57
C ARG A 81 -1.20 1.63 -7.21
N PHE A 82 -1.09 0.31 -7.18
CA PHE A 82 -1.16 -0.46 -5.95
C PHE A 82 0.04 -0.16 -5.03
N THR A 83 -0.26 0.13 -3.76
CA THR A 83 0.72 0.34 -2.70
C THR A 83 0.45 -0.59 -1.53
N ILE A 84 1.48 -0.89 -0.74
CA ILE A 84 1.36 -1.65 0.50
C ILE A 84 1.66 -0.69 1.66
N ASN A 85 0.64 -0.32 2.44
CA ASN A 85 0.80 0.53 3.61
C ASN A 85 0.98 -0.34 4.87
N LEU A 86 2.09 -0.14 5.60
CA LEU A 86 2.46 -0.94 6.77
C LEU A 86 2.01 -0.38 8.10
N LEU A 87 1.64 0.90 8.16
CA LEU A 87 1.24 1.52 9.40
C LEU A 87 0.05 2.45 9.19
N ASP A 88 0.30 3.72 8.85
CA ASP A 88 -0.75 4.68 8.53
C ASP A 88 -0.81 4.97 7.03
N ASP A 89 -2.00 5.30 6.57
CA ASP A 89 -2.33 5.82 5.25
C ASP A 89 -3.15 7.10 5.39
N LEU A 90 -2.94 8.02 4.45
CA LEU A 90 -3.58 9.33 4.46
C LEU A 90 -4.11 9.66 3.08
N GLU A 91 -5.41 9.88 3.01
CA GLU A 91 -6.13 10.27 1.79
C GLU A 91 -6.64 11.70 1.94
N PHE A 92 -6.57 12.46 0.84
CA PHE A 92 -6.96 13.87 0.79
C PHE A 92 -8.02 14.11 -0.27
N ASP A 93 -9.01 14.92 0.07
CA ASP A 93 -9.85 15.66 -0.87
C ASP A 93 -9.47 17.15 -0.77
N PHE A 94 -8.71 17.62 -1.76
CA PHE A 94 -8.24 19.00 -1.81
C PHE A 94 -9.35 19.98 -2.21
N ASP A 95 -10.43 19.52 -2.85
CA ASP A 95 -11.54 20.41 -3.24
C ASP A 95 -12.39 20.77 -2.02
N THR A 96 -12.62 19.80 -1.12
CA THR A 96 -13.37 20.01 0.13
C THR A 96 -12.49 20.32 1.34
N HIS A 97 -11.17 20.26 1.18
CA HIS A 97 -10.19 20.36 2.27
C HIS A 97 -10.44 19.33 3.37
N GLU A 98 -10.72 18.10 2.97
CA GLU A 98 -10.94 16.98 3.88
C GLU A 98 -9.79 15.97 3.77
N TYR A 99 -9.58 15.23 4.85
CA TYR A 99 -8.64 14.11 4.89
C TYR A 99 -9.26 12.93 5.63
N ARG A 100 -8.78 11.72 5.37
CA ARG A 100 -9.10 10.55 6.20
C ARG A 100 -7.87 9.71 6.44
N ILE A 101 -7.85 9.10 7.62
CA ILE A 101 -6.74 8.29 8.10
C ILE A 101 -7.16 6.84 8.04
N ASN A 102 -6.34 5.98 7.42
CA ASN A 102 -6.54 4.52 7.40
C ASN A 102 -7.93 4.09 6.90
N GLY A 103 -8.48 4.80 5.91
CA GLY A 103 -9.83 4.55 5.38
C GLY A 103 -10.96 4.82 6.37
N GLY A 104 -10.70 5.59 7.44
CA GLY A 104 -11.70 6.03 8.41
C GLY A 104 -12.63 7.11 7.86
N ASP A 105 -13.30 7.80 8.78
CA ASP A 105 -14.19 8.91 8.42
C ASP A 105 -13.40 10.12 7.91
N TRP A 106 -14.03 10.89 7.02
CA TRP A 106 -13.50 12.16 6.55
C TRP A 106 -13.54 13.21 7.67
N ALA A 107 -12.43 13.91 7.85
CA ALA A 107 -12.24 15.03 8.76
C ALA A 107 -11.89 16.29 7.96
N ILE A 108 -12.32 17.45 8.44
CA ILE A 108 -12.04 18.74 7.80
C ILE A 108 -10.67 19.26 8.27
N ALA A 109 -9.78 19.59 7.32
CA ALA A 109 -8.49 20.25 7.58
C ALA A 109 -8.63 21.76 7.75
N LEU A 110 -9.79 22.31 7.38
CA LEU A 110 -10.07 23.74 7.39
C LEU A 110 -10.58 24.19 8.76
N THR A 111 -9.90 25.17 9.35
CA THR A 111 -10.40 25.94 10.50
C THR A 111 -10.60 27.40 10.09
N ALA A 112 -11.64 28.04 10.61
CA ALA A 112 -11.95 29.44 10.31
C ALA A 112 -12.38 30.19 11.57
N ASP A 113 -11.76 31.34 11.81
CA ASP A 113 -12.05 32.21 12.94
C ASP A 113 -12.09 33.70 12.50
N TYR A 114 -12.07 34.62 13.48
CA TYR A 114 -12.08 36.06 13.19
C TYR A 114 -10.75 36.58 12.62
N THR A 115 -9.69 35.77 12.61
CA THR A 115 -8.35 36.09 12.08
C THR A 115 -8.14 35.59 10.66
N GLY A 116 -8.91 34.59 10.23
CA GLY A 116 -8.88 34.11 8.84
C GLY A 116 -9.32 32.65 8.70
N VAL A 117 -8.84 32.04 7.62
CA VAL A 117 -8.98 30.61 7.35
C VAL A 117 -7.58 30.00 7.41
N ASP A 118 -7.44 28.93 8.16
CA ASP A 118 -6.23 28.11 8.23
C ASP A 118 -6.53 26.69 7.76
N ILE A 119 -5.55 26.07 7.12
CA ILE A 119 -5.65 24.71 6.59
C ILE A 119 -4.50 23.91 7.16
N ASP A 120 -4.83 22.98 8.04
CA ASP A 120 -3.88 22.14 8.74
C ASP A 120 -4.12 20.67 8.37
N TYR A 121 -3.26 20.16 7.48
CA TYR A 121 -3.30 18.76 7.07
C TYR A 121 -2.32 17.95 7.92
N PRO A 122 -2.70 16.75 8.39
CA PRO A 122 -1.75 15.88 9.07
C PRO A 122 -0.64 15.45 8.11
N GLU A 123 0.55 15.20 8.66
CA GLU A 123 1.71 14.76 7.90
C GLU A 123 2.04 13.29 8.17
N LEU A 124 2.60 12.60 7.17
CA LEU A 124 3.14 11.26 7.33
C LEU A 124 4.66 11.31 7.55
N ILE A 125 5.10 10.76 8.68
CA ILE A 125 6.52 10.61 9.03
C ILE A 125 6.94 9.18 8.73
N ALA A 126 7.91 9.02 7.82
CA ALA A 126 8.48 7.72 7.51
C ALA A 126 9.19 7.11 8.74
N LEU A 127 8.98 5.82 8.97
CA LEU A 127 9.75 5.06 9.95
C LEU A 127 11.21 4.98 9.50
N THR A 128 12.10 5.08 10.47
CA THR A 128 13.55 4.91 10.25
C THR A 128 13.90 3.44 10.01
N ASP A 129 15.07 3.19 9.43
CA ASP A 129 15.61 1.83 9.26
C ASP A 129 15.76 1.10 10.60
N ASP A 130 16.09 1.83 11.67
CA ASP A 130 16.18 1.28 13.03
C ASP A 130 14.81 0.84 13.57
N GLU A 131 13.75 1.62 13.31
CA GLU A 131 12.37 1.27 13.67
C GLU A 131 11.84 0.09 12.85
N LEU A 132 12.24 -0.02 11.58
CA LEU A 132 11.88 -1.14 10.70
C LEU A 132 12.69 -2.41 10.98
N GLY A 133 13.91 -2.27 11.50
CA GLY A 133 14.84 -3.36 11.75
C GLY A 133 15.07 -4.20 10.50
N SER A 134 14.87 -5.51 10.61
CA SER A 134 15.10 -6.45 9.49
C SER A 134 14.14 -6.28 8.31
N LEU A 135 13.05 -5.53 8.45
CA LEU A 135 12.13 -5.25 7.33
C LEU A 135 12.68 -4.22 6.35
N ALA A 136 13.52 -3.28 6.78
CA ALA A 136 14.04 -2.21 5.92
C ALA A 136 14.64 -2.75 4.60
N PRO A 137 15.62 -3.67 4.62
CA PRO A 137 16.18 -4.22 3.38
C PRO A 137 15.18 -5.05 2.57
N ILE A 138 14.21 -5.70 3.21
CA ILE A 138 13.18 -6.51 2.52
C ILE A 138 12.23 -5.59 1.74
N ILE A 139 11.78 -4.51 2.37
CA ILE A 139 10.90 -3.50 1.77
C ILE A 139 11.59 -2.86 0.55
N THR A 140 12.84 -2.43 0.70
CA THR A 140 13.62 -1.88 -0.44
C THR A 140 13.73 -2.87 -1.59
N ALA A 141 13.98 -4.15 -1.29
CA ALA A 141 14.08 -5.19 -2.32
C ALA A 141 12.73 -5.42 -3.03
N ILE A 142 11.62 -5.44 -2.29
CA ILE A 142 10.27 -5.55 -2.87
C ILE A 142 10.02 -4.43 -3.87
N THR A 143 10.20 -3.17 -3.47
CA THR A 143 9.96 -2.03 -4.36
C THR A 143 10.86 -2.05 -5.58
N ARG A 144 12.15 -2.33 -5.41
CA ARG A 144 13.10 -2.42 -6.52
C ARG A 144 12.75 -3.52 -7.53
N GLU A 145 12.33 -4.69 -7.04
CA GLU A 145 12.18 -5.87 -7.89
C GLU A 145 10.78 -6.06 -8.46
N THR A 146 9.77 -5.48 -7.82
CA THR A 146 8.36 -5.61 -8.20
C THR A 146 7.76 -4.30 -8.71
N GLY A 147 8.34 -3.16 -8.37
CA GLY A 147 7.76 -1.83 -8.65
C GLY A 147 6.65 -1.43 -7.68
N ILE A 148 6.24 -2.30 -6.75
CA ILE A 148 5.20 -1.99 -5.77
C ILE A 148 5.79 -1.13 -4.65
N ALA A 149 5.24 0.05 -4.46
CA ALA A 149 5.63 0.92 -3.35
C ALA A 149 5.15 0.29 -2.02
N VAL A 150 6.04 0.28 -1.03
CA VAL A 150 5.71 -0.14 0.33
C VAL A 150 5.97 1.04 1.25
N ASN A 151 4.89 1.58 1.82
CA ASN A 151 4.95 2.75 2.68
C ASN A 151 4.92 2.32 4.14
N ALA A 152 5.89 2.80 4.91
CA ALA A 152 5.95 2.59 6.34
C ALA A 152 6.06 3.94 7.02
N SER A 153 4.93 4.61 7.18
CA SER A 153 4.85 5.95 7.75
C SER A 153 3.79 5.99 8.84
N ARG A 154 4.02 6.80 9.87
CA ARG A 154 3.04 7.12 10.91
C ARG A 154 2.55 8.54 10.75
N ILE A 155 1.35 8.83 11.21
CA ILE A 155 0.85 10.20 11.25
C ILE A 155 1.58 11.00 12.33
N SER A 156 1.97 12.23 11.99
CA SER A 156 2.35 13.24 12.96
C SER A 156 1.08 13.75 13.63
N TYR A 157 0.94 13.47 14.92
CA TYR A 157 -0.01 14.21 15.74
C TYR A 157 0.74 15.44 16.23
N ASP A 158 0.44 16.61 15.65
CA ASP A 158 0.79 17.84 16.36
C ASP A 158 -0.05 17.88 17.63
N ASP A 159 0.61 17.93 18.78
CA ASP A 159 0.02 18.09 20.10
C ASP A 159 -0.59 19.51 20.18
N HIS A 160 -1.71 19.74 19.51
CA HIS A 160 -2.64 20.81 19.85
C HIS A 160 -3.56 20.34 20.97
N ALA A 161 -2.94 19.89 22.06
CA ALA A 161 -3.61 19.75 23.35
C ALA A 161 -3.85 21.16 23.90
N GLU A 162 -5.12 21.56 23.85
CA GLU A 162 -5.80 22.54 24.70
C GLU A 162 -4.90 23.36 25.66
N SER A 163 -4.79 24.67 25.42
CA SER A 163 -4.46 25.68 26.44
C SER A 163 -5.67 26.56 26.74
#